data_AF-A0A6G2DPH5-F1
#
_entry.id   AF-A0A6G2DPH5-F1
#
_cell.length_a   1.000
_cell.length_b   1.000
_cell.length_c   1.000
_cell.angle_alpha   90.00
_cell.angle_beta   90.00
_cell.angle_gamma   90.00
#
_symmetry.space_group_name_H-M   'P 1'
#
loop_
_entity.id
_entity.type
_entity.pdbx_description
1 polymer ?
#
loop_
_entity_poly.entity_id
_entity_poly.type
_entity_poly.pdbx_seq_one_letter_code
_entity_poly.pdbx_strand_id
1 'polypeptide(L)'
;SSKIGTPGDLMGRRIAFELLAAKGYKDGMVPYISNQYEKEAKAQGKVITSYGKQIGLVTDEIVLSKVFNNQYNSWIDFKKDMYKEREDKFGKLNKVSFIDPNGSWARQQKVTIDNIN
;
A
#
# COMPACT_ATOMS: atom_id res chain seq x y z
N SER A 1 5.31 -4.34 -9.52
CA SER A 1 5.69 -5.40 -8.57
C SER A 1 7.05 -5.91 -8.98
N SER A 2 7.95 -6.06 -8.01
CA SER A 2 9.27 -6.66 -8.25
C SER A 2 9.11 -8.17 -8.18
N LYS A 3 9.33 -8.86 -9.30
CA LYS A 3 9.24 -10.32 -9.35
C LYS A 3 10.43 -11.03 -8.67
N ILE A 4 11.47 -10.29 -8.28
CA ILE A 4 12.81 -10.83 -7.97
C ILE A 4 13.17 -10.68 -6.47
N GLY A 5 12.21 -10.40 -5.59
CA GLY A 5 12.40 -10.44 -4.13
C GLY A 5 12.23 -9.08 -3.46
N THR A 6 13.10 -8.12 -3.76
CA THR A 6 13.04 -6.78 -3.15
C THR A 6 12.57 -5.74 -4.18
N PRO A 7 11.47 -5.03 -3.95
CA PRO A 7 11.16 -3.81 -4.68
C PRO A 7 12.13 -2.70 -4.25
N GLY A 8 12.78 -2.03 -5.21
CA GLY A 8 13.73 -0.95 -4.94
C GLY A 8 13.15 0.16 -4.04
N ASP A 9 14.02 0.95 -3.40
CA ASP A 9 13.69 1.80 -2.25
C ASP A 9 12.40 2.64 -2.40
N LEU A 10 12.24 3.36 -3.53
CA LEU A 10 11.04 4.18 -3.78
C LEU A 10 9.75 3.35 -3.87
N MET A 11 9.77 2.29 -4.68
CA MET A 11 8.57 1.48 -4.93
C MET A 11 8.24 0.58 -3.74
N GLY A 12 9.26 0.12 -3.01
CA GLY A 12 9.12 -0.60 -1.76
C GLY A 12 8.36 0.23 -0.73
N ARG A 13 8.81 1.47 -0.46
CA ARG A 13 8.12 2.36 0.49
C ARG A 13 6.70 2.69 0.05
N ARG A 14 6.48 2.95 -1.24
CA ARG A 14 5.13 3.23 -1.77
C ARG A 14 4.17 2.08 -1.47
N ILE A 15 4.57 0.83 -1.75
CA ILE A 15 3.72 -0.34 -1.50
C ILE A 15 3.52 -0.54 0.01
N ALA A 16 4.55 -0.34 0.82
CA ALA A 16 4.42 -0.43 2.28
C ALA A 16 3.35 0.54 2.83
N PHE A 17 3.29 1.77 2.32
CA PHE A 17 2.25 2.74 2.68
C PHE A 17 0.88 2.40 2.09
N GLU A 18 0.80 1.85 0.88
CA GLU A 18 -0.45 1.34 0.30
C GLU A 18 -1.03 0.20 1.18
N LEU A 19 -0.17 -0.70 1.68
CA LEU A 19 -0.57 -1.76 2.62
C LEU A 19 -0.93 -1.23 4.00
N LEU A 20 -0.23 -0.23 4.50
CA LEU A 20 -0.58 0.48 5.74
C LEU A 20 -1.99 1.06 5.64
N ALA A 21 -2.32 1.69 4.52
CA ALA A 21 -3.65 2.25 4.29
C ALA A 21 -4.74 1.17 4.15
N ALA A 22 -4.40 0.01 3.59
CA ALA A 22 -5.37 -1.07 3.33
C ALA A 22 -5.63 -2.00 4.52
N LYS A 23 -4.60 -2.30 5.33
CA LYS A 23 -4.67 -3.31 6.40
C LYS A 23 -4.09 -2.84 7.74
N GLY A 24 -3.55 -1.63 7.80
CA GLY A 24 -2.92 -1.09 9.00
C GLY A 24 -1.48 -1.53 9.18
N TYR A 25 -0.88 -1.12 10.32
CA TYR A 25 0.54 -1.30 10.57
C TYR A 25 0.92 -2.78 10.73
N LYS A 26 0.24 -3.46 11.65
CA LYS A 26 0.53 -4.86 12.03
C LYS A 26 0.23 -5.84 10.90
N ASP A 27 -0.92 -5.69 10.24
CA ASP A 27 -1.41 -6.70 9.28
C ASP A 27 -1.11 -6.34 7.82
N GLY A 28 -0.65 -5.13 7.55
CA GLY A 28 -0.28 -4.67 6.21
C GLY A 28 1.22 -4.38 6.07
N MET A 29 1.67 -3.31 6.72
CA MET A 29 3.02 -2.78 6.53
C MET A 29 4.12 -3.71 7.05
N VAL A 30 3.99 -4.18 8.29
CA VAL A 30 4.97 -5.07 8.94
C VAL A 30 5.24 -6.33 8.11
N PRO A 31 4.21 -7.06 7.62
CA PRO A 31 4.40 -8.23 6.76
C PRO A 31 5.33 -8.04 5.58
N TYR A 32 5.30 -6.86 4.98
CA TYR A 32 6.02 -6.54 3.77
C TYR A 32 7.48 -6.15 4.00
N ILE A 33 7.77 -5.49 5.14
CA ILE A 33 9.11 -4.97 5.43
C ILE A 33 9.96 -5.85 6.35
N SER A 34 9.36 -6.83 7.03
CA SER A 34 10.02 -7.60 8.10
C SER A 34 10.39 -9.05 7.72
N ASN A 35 10.18 -9.47 6.47
CA ASN A 35 10.37 -10.86 6.02
C ASN A 35 9.63 -11.91 6.88
N GLN A 36 8.51 -11.55 7.52
CA GLN A 36 7.81 -12.44 8.46
C GLN A 36 7.36 -13.79 7.83
N TYR A 37 7.23 -13.84 6.50
CA TYR A 37 6.82 -15.03 5.74
C TYR A 37 8.00 -15.86 5.20
N GLU A 38 9.21 -15.69 5.76
CA GLU A 38 10.40 -16.41 5.30
C GLU A 38 10.22 -17.94 5.36
N LYS A 39 9.64 -18.45 6.45
CA LYS A 39 9.45 -19.89 6.66
C LYS A 39 8.51 -20.47 5.60
N GLU A 40 7.43 -19.77 5.29
CA GLU A 40 6.47 -20.13 4.27
C GLU A 40 7.07 -20.05 2.87
N ALA A 41 7.84 -19.00 2.58
CA ALA A 41 8.56 -18.88 1.32
C ALA A 41 9.51 -20.07 1.09
N LYS A 42 10.27 -20.44 2.14
CA LYS A 42 11.15 -21.60 2.12
C LYS A 42 10.37 -22.91 1.90
N ALA A 43 9.23 -23.08 2.56
CA ALA A 43 8.36 -24.26 2.36
C ALA A 43 7.78 -24.33 0.94
N GLN A 44 7.57 -23.20 0.27
CA GLN A 44 7.14 -23.10 -1.13
C GLN A 44 8.29 -23.22 -2.14
N GLY A 45 9.51 -23.54 -1.69
CA GLY A 45 10.69 -23.64 -2.55
C GLY A 45 11.25 -22.30 -3.03
N LYS A 46 10.71 -21.17 -2.54
CA LYS A 46 11.25 -19.83 -2.80
C LYS A 46 12.39 -19.59 -1.83
N VAL A 47 13.62 -19.84 -2.28
CA VAL A 47 14.82 -19.76 -1.46
C VAL A 47 15.87 -18.88 -2.11
N ILE A 48 16.71 -18.26 -1.28
CA ILE A 48 17.89 -17.51 -1.70
C ILE A 48 19.07 -17.88 -0.80
N THR A 49 20.27 -17.93 -1.38
CA THR A 49 21.50 -18.13 -0.60
C THR A 49 22.00 -16.77 -0.14
N SER A 50 22.02 -16.55 1.17
CA SER A 50 22.54 -15.34 1.81
C SER A 50 23.61 -15.73 2.82
N TYR A 51 24.80 -15.15 2.70
CA TYR A 51 25.96 -15.47 3.56
C TYR A 51 26.23 -16.98 3.71
N GLY A 52 26.11 -17.74 2.61
CA GLY A 52 26.33 -19.19 2.60
C GLY A 52 25.21 -20.03 3.23
N LYS A 53 24.10 -19.42 3.66
CA LYS A 53 22.92 -20.11 4.20
C LYS A 53 21.73 -19.98 3.27
N GLN A 54 20.94 -21.04 3.14
CA GLN A 54 19.71 -21.03 2.37
C GLN A 54 18.54 -20.54 3.24
N ILE A 55 18.08 -19.32 2.94
CA ILE A 55 16.96 -18.64 3.61
C ILE A 55 15.75 -18.54 2.67
N GLY A 56 14.57 -18.28 3.22
CA GLY A 56 13.36 -18.07 2.41
C GLY A 56 13.39 -16.73 1.67
N LEU A 57 13.02 -16.74 0.40
CA LEU A 57 12.87 -15.52 -0.40
C LEU A 57 11.42 -15.04 -0.37
N VAL A 58 11.12 -14.10 0.52
CA VAL A 58 9.79 -13.48 0.58
C VAL A 58 9.63 -12.55 -0.61
N THR A 59 8.74 -12.90 -1.54
CA THR A 59 8.43 -12.07 -2.71
C THR A 59 7.15 -11.26 -2.49
N ASP A 60 7.00 -10.19 -3.28
CA ASP A 60 5.77 -9.41 -3.43
C ASP A 60 4.50 -10.28 -3.56
N GLU A 61 4.59 -11.41 -4.26
CA GLU A 61 3.47 -12.33 -4.50
C GLU A 61 3.07 -13.10 -3.22
N ILE A 62 4.05 -13.52 -2.43
CA ILE A 62 3.81 -14.17 -1.13
C ILE A 62 3.17 -13.17 -0.17
N VAL A 63 3.66 -11.93 -0.13
CA VAL A 63 3.06 -10.92 0.73
C VAL A 63 1.62 -10.61 0.32
N LEU A 64 1.36 -10.41 -0.97
CA LEU A 64 0.01 -10.14 -1.48
C LEU A 64 -0.97 -11.27 -1.11
N SER A 65 -0.59 -12.52 -1.41
CA SER A 65 -1.44 -13.68 -1.12
C SER A 65 -1.73 -13.84 0.38
N LYS A 66 -0.75 -13.58 1.25
CA LYS A 66 -0.92 -13.72 2.70
C LYS A 66 -1.71 -12.57 3.32
N VAL A 67 -1.36 -11.31 2.99
CA VAL A 67 -2.00 -10.12 3.56
C VAL A 67 -3.48 -10.01 3.15
N PHE A 68 -3.81 -10.48 1.95
CA PHE A 68 -5.17 -10.44 1.42
C PHE A 68 -5.83 -11.82 1.34
N ASN A 69 -5.28 -12.85 1.97
CA ASN A 69 -5.86 -14.21 1.98
C ASN A 69 -6.25 -14.71 0.58
N ASN A 70 -5.38 -14.53 -0.42
CA ASN A 70 -5.59 -14.87 -1.83
C ASN A 70 -6.76 -14.14 -2.52
N GLN A 71 -7.24 -13.03 -1.97
CA GLN A 71 -8.28 -12.21 -2.61
C GLN A 71 -7.82 -11.63 -3.96
N TYR A 72 -6.53 -11.34 -4.11
CA TYR A 72 -5.97 -10.72 -5.31
C TYR A 72 -4.95 -11.63 -6.00
N ASN A 73 -5.12 -11.80 -7.31
CA ASN A 73 -4.17 -12.54 -8.16
C ASN A 73 -2.93 -11.71 -8.49
N SER A 74 -3.05 -10.37 -8.49
CA SER A 74 -1.95 -9.47 -8.79
C SER A 74 -2.05 -8.15 -8.02
N TRP A 75 -0.91 -7.47 -7.90
CA TRP A 75 -0.86 -6.10 -7.37
C TRP A 75 -1.65 -5.08 -8.20
N ILE A 76 -1.87 -5.38 -9.48
CA ILE A 76 -2.67 -4.52 -10.37
C ILE A 76 -4.14 -4.60 -9.95
N ASP A 77 -4.64 -5.81 -9.67
CA ASP A 77 -6.02 -6.01 -9.24
C ASP A 77 -6.29 -5.32 -7.90
N PHE A 78 -5.38 -5.52 -6.93
CA PHE A 78 -5.42 -4.79 -5.66
C PHE A 78 -5.47 -3.27 -5.87
N LYS A 79 -4.59 -2.71 -6.71
CA LYS A 79 -4.55 -1.26 -6.94
C LYS A 79 -5.83 -0.74 -7.59
N LYS A 80 -6.39 -1.46 -8.56
CA LYS A 80 -7.65 -1.08 -9.21
C LYS A 80 -8.79 -1.00 -8.19
N ASP A 81 -8.95 -2.03 -7.37
CA ASP A 81 -9.99 -2.05 -6.33
C ASP A 81 -9.77 -0.96 -5.28
N MET A 82 -8.51 -0.75 -4.89
CA MET A 82 -8.11 0.31 -3.96
C MET A 82 -8.40 1.73 -4.52
N TYR A 83 -8.27 1.95 -5.83
CA TYR A 83 -8.65 3.23 -6.46
C TYR A 83 -10.15 3.38 -6.56
N LYS A 84 -10.85 2.33 -7.00
CA LYS A 84 -12.31 2.31 -7.09
C LYS A 84 -12.98 2.60 -5.74
N GLU A 85 -12.48 2.01 -4.65
CA GLU A 85 -12.98 2.28 -3.30
C GLU A 85 -12.86 3.76 -2.92
N ARG A 86 -11.80 4.45 -3.36
CA ARG A 86 -11.63 5.89 -3.11
C ARG A 86 -12.58 6.73 -3.95
N GLU A 87 -12.77 6.35 -5.21
CA GLU A 87 -13.74 7.00 -6.11
C GLU A 87 -15.17 6.89 -5.55
N ASP A 88 -15.58 5.69 -5.12
CA ASP A 88 -16.89 5.44 -4.53
C ASP A 88 -17.11 6.22 -3.22
N LYS A 89 -16.02 6.56 -2.52
CA LYS A 89 -16.04 7.37 -1.29
C LYS A 89 -16.10 8.88 -1.57
N PHE A 90 -15.85 9.35 -2.79
CA PHE A 90 -15.93 10.78 -3.11
C PHE A 90 -17.33 11.35 -2.86
N GLY A 91 -18.38 10.58 -3.14
CA GLY A 91 -19.76 10.98 -2.82
C GLY A 91 -20.10 11.03 -1.33
N LYS A 92 -19.19 10.60 -0.45
CA LYS A 92 -19.35 10.54 1.02
C LYS A 92 -18.40 11.47 1.76
N LEU A 93 -17.78 12.41 1.06
CA LEU A 93 -16.83 13.32 1.68
C LEU A 93 -17.53 14.28 2.65
N ASN A 94 -16.92 14.45 3.82
CA ASN A 94 -17.31 15.52 4.72
C ASN A 94 -16.97 16.86 4.07
N LYS A 95 -17.89 17.82 4.16
CA LYS A 95 -17.65 19.19 3.70
C LYS A 95 -16.49 19.77 4.52
N VAL A 96 -15.44 20.20 3.84
CA VAL A 96 -14.31 20.87 4.48
C VAL A 96 -14.35 22.34 4.09
N SER A 97 -14.38 23.21 5.10
CA SER A 97 -14.20 24.65 4.88
C SER A 97 -12.86 25.10 5.44
N PHE A 98 -12.11 25.88 4.68
CA PHE A 98 -10.85 26.48 5.10
C PHE A 98 -10.73 27.92 4.59
N ILE A 99 -9.84 28.68 5.21
CA ILE A 99 -9.45 30.00 4.68
C ILE A 99 -8.53 29.74 3.51
N ASP A 100 -8.85 30.27 2.34
CA ASP A 100 -8.03 30.12 1.14
C ASP A 100 -6.63 30.70 1.38
N PRO A 101 -5.58 29.85 1.45
CA PRO A 101 -4.22 30.33 1.69
C PRO A 101 -3.65 31.07 0.49
N ASN A 102 -4.24 30.92 -0.70
CA ASN A 102 -3.84 31.62 -1.92
C ASN A 102 -4.60 32.95 -2.10
N GLY A 103 -5.58 33.23 -1.24
CA GLY A 103 -6.37 34.47 -1.26
C GLY A 103 -5.59 35.69 -0.75
N SER A 104 -6.16 36.88 -0.97
CA SER A 104 -5.58 38.12 -0.45
C SER A 104 -5.57 38.13 1.08
N TRP A 105 -4.41 38.43 1.68
CA TRP A 105 -4.26 38.57 3.14
C TRP A 105 -5.18 39.66 3.74
N ALA A 106 -5.50 40.70 2.95
CA ALA A 106 -6.37 41.80 3.37
C ALA A 106 -7.85 41.42 3.40
N ARG A 107 -8.25 40.36 2.68
CA ARG A 107 -9.62 39.81 2.67
C ARG A 107 -9.57 38.29 2.60
N GLN A 108 -9.57 37.67 3.77
CA GLN A 108 -9.64 36.22 3.91
C GLN A 108 -10.96 35.71 3.34
N GLN A 109 -10.89 34.78 2.39
CA GLN A 109 -12.05 34.11 1.81
C GLN A 109 -12.15 32.71 2.42
N LYS A 110 -13.34 32.37 2.93
CA LYS A 110 -13.65 31.00 3.36
C LYS A 110 -14.12 30.22 2.14
N VAL A 111 -13.36 29.23 1.73
CA VAL A 111 -13.73 28.29 0.67
C VAL A 111 -14.26 27.03 1.31
N THR A 112 -15.36 26.51 0.77
CA THR A 112 -15.91 25.22 1.16
C THR A 112 -15.84 24.30 -0.03
N ILE A 113 -15.18 23.16 0.15
CA ILE A 113 -15.17 22.08 -0.83
C ILE A 113 -16.27 21.10 -0.42
N ASP A 114 -17.35 21.09 -1.20
CA ASP A 114 -18.48 20.19 -1.02
C ASP A 114 -18.68 19.23 -2.20
N ASN A 115 -17.85 19.35 -3.25
CA ASN A 115 -17.72 18.41 -4.36
C ASN A 115 -16.31 18.47 -4.98
N ILE A 116 -15.90 17.41 -5.71
CA ILE A 116 -14.59 17.26 -6.37
C ILE A 116 -14.67 17.46 -7.91
N ASN A 117 -15.87 17.68 -8.47
CA ASN A 117 -16.05 17.94 -9.91
C ASN A 117 -15.43 19.26 -10.37
#